data_AF-A0AAE3GY16-F1
#
_entry.id   AF-A0AAE3GY16-F1
#
_cell.length_a   1.000
_cell.length_b   1.000
_cell.length_c   1.000
_cell.angle_alpha   90.00
_cell.angle_beta   90.00
_cell.angle_gamma   90.00
#
_symmetry.space_group_name_H-M   'P 1'
#
loop_
_entity.id
_entity.type
_entity.pdbx_description
1 polymer ?
#
loop_
_entity_poly.entity_id
_entity_poly.type
_entity_poly.pdbx_seq_one_letter_code
_entity_poly.pdbx_strand_id
1 'polypeptide(L)'
;LGGVAAPEAFQQRLKNMQVVLHNQDNREHDLLDSDDYYQFQGGLTVAIRALTGKNPHTYFGDNSIPENPRVRHLREEIAKVYRSRVINPKWIEGVMRHGYKGAFEMAATVDYLFAYDATANCVEDYMYQGVADAYLFDSKVQKFIQEKNPWALRDMAERLLEAHQRNLWQSVSAETLEELRAIALQAEGVVENRGF
;
A
#
# COMPACT_ATOMS: atom_id res chain seq x y z
N LEU A 1 -26.42 3.69 -23.13
CA LEU A 1 -25.96 4.94 -22.51
C LEU A 1 -24.55 5.21 -23.00
N GLY A 2 -24.35 6.20 -23.87
CA GLY A 2 -23.06 6.50 -24.52
C GLY A 2 -22.09 7.30 -23.67
N GLY A 3 -21.88 6.91 -22.40
CA GLY A 3 -20.94 7.59 -21.49
C GLY A 3 -21.39 8.97 -20.98
N VAL A 4 -22.69 9.30 -21.08
CA VAL A 4 -23.23 10.56 -20.54
C VAL A 4 -23.14 10.58 -19.02
N ALA A 5 -22.63 11.68 -18.46
CA ALA A 5 -22.51 11.86 -17.01
C ALA A 5 -23.88 11.79 -16.31
N ALA A 6 -23.94 11.04 -15.20
CA ALA A 6 -25.16 10.87 -14.40
C ALA A 6 -24.86 10.84 -12.89
N PRO A 7 -24.30 11.93 -12.32
CA PRO A 7 -23.80 11.95 -10.94
C PRO A 7 -24.91 11.74 -9.90
N GLU A 8 -26.11 12.29 -10.10
CA GLU A 8 -27.22 12.12 -9.15
C GLU A 8 -27.68 10.66 -9.08
N ALA A 9 -27.84 10.02 -10.24
CA ALA A 9 -28.22 8.62 -10.33
C ALA A 9 -27.15 7.71 -9.73
N PHE A 10 -25.87 8.03 -9.96
CA PHE A 10 -24.75 7.29 -9.38
C PHE A 10 -24.74 7.41 -7.84
N GLN A 11 -24.85 8.62 -7.30
CA GLN A 11 -24.92 8.84 -5.85
C GLN A 11 -26.08 8.08 -5.19
N GLN A 12 -27.27 8.06 -5.82
CA GLN A 12 -28.42 7.31 -5.30
C GLN A 12 -28.16 5.79 -5.25
N ARG A 13 -27.43 5.24 -6.23
CA ARG A 13 -27.03 3.82 -6.19
C ARG A 13 -26.01 3.55 -5.09
N LEU A 14 -25.01 4.43 -4.93
CA LEU A 14 -23.98 4.27 -3.90
C LEU A 14 -24.54 4.29 -2.48
N LYS A 15 -25.57 5.09 -2.19
CA LYS A 15 -26.22 5.14 -0.87
C LYS A 15 -26.78 3.80 -0.39
N ASN A 16 -27.13 2.91 -1.33
CA ASN A 16 -27.69 1.59 -1.03
C ASN A 16 -26.66 0.46 -1.13
N MET A 17 -25.41 0.78 -1.49
CA MET A 17 -24.38 -0.23 -1.71
C MET A 17 -23.80 -0.72 -0.38
N GLN A 18 -23.89 -2.03 -0.15
CA GLN A 18 -23.44 -2.66 1.10
C GLN A 18 -22.09 -3.37 0.96
N VAL A 19 -21.72 -3.72 -0.28
CA VAL A 19 -20.54 -4.54 -0.59
C VAL A 19 -19.79 -3.92 -1.76
N VAL A 20 -18.47 -3.90 -1.64
CA VAL A 20 -17.54 -3.63 -2.74
C VAL A 20 -16.66 -4.87 -2.93
N LEU A 21 -16.68 -5.43 -4.13
CA LEU A 21 -15.86 -6.58 -4.54
C LEU A 21 -14.99 -6.18 -5.72
N HIS A 22 -13.69 -6.46 -5.65
CA HIS A 22 -12.79 -6.36 -6.79
C HIS A 22 -12.16 -7.72 -7.05
N ASN A 23 -12.05 -8.11 -8.32
CA ASN A 23 -11.55 -9.43 -8.71
C ASN A 23 -10.16 -9.31 -9.33
N GLN A 24 -9.37 -10.36 -9.17
CA GLN A 24 -8.09 -10.58 -9.84
C GLN A 24 -8.08 -12.00 -10.43
N ASP A 25 -7.66 -12.13 -11.67
CA ASP A 25 -7.65 -13.37 -12.47
C ASP A 25 -6.25 -13.93 -12.72
N ASN A 26 -5.21 -13.25 -12.24
CA ASN A 26 -3.81 -13.56 -12.51
C ASN A 26 -3.00 -13.69 -11.19
N ARG A 27 -1.73 -14.14 -11.25
CA ARG A 27 -0.82 -14.20 -10.08
C ARG A 27 0.45 -13.37 -10.24
N GLU A 28 0.65 -12.78 -11.42
CA GLU A 28 1.84 -12.09 -11.86
C GLU A 28 2.10 -10.82 -11.04
N HIS A 29 1.02 -10.20 -10.57
CA HIS A 29 1.04 -9.07 -9.65
C HIS A 29 0.02 -9.28 -8.53
N ASP A 30 -0.06 -8.39 -7.56
CA ASP A 30 -1.08 -8.41 -6.51
C ASP A 30 -1.66 -7.02 -6.27
N LEU A 31 -2.65 -6.90 -5.38
CA LEU A 31 -3.33 -5.63 -5.10
C LEU A 31 -2.43 -4.54 -4.49
N LEU A 32 -1.22 -4.91 -4.04
CA LEU A 32 -0.21 -4.01 -3.52
C LEU A 32 0.99 -3.91 -4.48
N ASP A 33 0.78 -4.17 -5.77
CA ASP A 33 1.76 -4.07 -6.86
C ASP A 33 1.25 -3.19 -8.03
N SER A 34 0.00 -2.70 -7.94
CA SER A 34 -0.58 -1.75 -8.90
C SER A 34 -1.55 -0.79 -8.19
N ASP A 35 -1.52 0.47 -8.60
CA ASP A 35 -2.34 1.54 -8.05
C ASP A 35 -3.83 1.44 -8.43
N ASP A 36 -4.15 0.82 -9.56
CA ASP A 36 -5.54 0.66 -10.04
C ASP A 36 -6.43 0.01 -8.97
N TYR A 37 -5.92 -0.98 -8.24
CA TYR A 37 -6.68 -1.71 -7.23
C TYR A 37 -7.27 -0.80 -6.15
N TYR A 38 -6.43 0.04 -5.51
CA TYR A 38 -6.93 0.96 -4.49
C TYR A 38 -7.72 2.11 -5.12
N GLN A 39 -7.36 2.57 -6.33
CA GLN A 39 -8.07 3.66 -7.00
C GLN A 39 -9.53 3.28 -7.28
N PHE A 40 -9.77 2.07 -7.79
CA PHE A 40 -11.13 1.58 -8.07
C PHE A 40 -11.81 1.05 -6.81
N GLN A 41 -11.23 0.07 -6.13
CA GLN A 41 -11.89 -0.58 -4.98
C GLN A 41 -11.94 0.36 -3.77
N GLY A 42 -10.80 0.98 -3.44
CA GLY A 42 -10.69 1.97 -2.37
C GLY A 42 -11.47 3.24 -2.69
N GLY A 43 -11.35 3.79 -3.91
CA GLY A 43 -12.10 4.97 -4.32
C GLY A 43 -13.62 4.78 -4.24
N LEU A 44 -14.13 3.61 -4.68
CA LEU A 44 -15.55 3.28 -4.51
C LEU A 44 -15.95 3.15 -3.03
N THR A 45 -15.08 2.58 -2.21
CA THR A 45 -15.27 2.48 -0.75
C THR A 45 -15.38 3.87 -0.11
N VAL A 46 -14.49 4.81 -0.47
CA VAL A 46 -14.52 6.20 -0.01
C VAL A 46 -15.79 6.91 -0.48
N ALA A 47 -16.20 6.73 -1.74
CA ALA A 47 -17.40 7.36 -2.29
C ALA A 47 -18.67 6.92 -1.53
N ILE A 48 -18.77 5.62 -1.21
CA ILE A 48 -19.88 5.09 -0.39
C ILE A 48 -19.79 5.63 1.04
N ARG A 49 -18.61 5.63 1.66
CA ARG A 49 -18.39 6.18 3.00
C ARG A 49 -18.77 7.65 3.09
N ALA A 50 -18.40 8.46 2.10
CA ALA A 50 -18.71 9.89 2.07
C ALA A 50 -20.23 10.16 2.00
N LEU A 51 -21.00 9.27 1.38
CA LEU A 51 -22.45 9.41 1.24
C LEU A 51 -23.24 8.80 2.41
N THR A 52 -22.67 7.79 3.08
CA THR A 52 -23.40 6.97 4.08
C THR A 52 -22.85 7.09 5.49
N GLY A 53 -21.67 7.70 5.67
CA GLY A 53 -20.97 7.85 6.95
C GLY A 53 -20.25 6.57 7.43
N LYS A 54 -20.29 5.46 6.68
CA LYS A 54 -19.66 4.19 7.08
C LYS A 54 -19.05 3.44 5.89
N ASN A 55 -18.04 2.63 6.14
CA ASN A 55 -17.49 1.75 5.12
C ASN A 55 -18.51 0.64 4.74
N PRO A 56 -18.66 0.32 3.45
CA PRO A 56 -19.26 -0.95 3.03
C PRO A 56 -18.37 -2.13 3.42
N HIS A 57 -18.90 -3.35 3.35
CA HIS A 57 -18.05 -4.53 3.42
C HIS A 57 -17.19 -4.64 2.16
N THR A 58 -15.89 -4.84 2.33
CA THR A 58 -14.94 -4.96 1.22
C THR A 58 -14.45 -6.40 1.09
N TYR A 59 -14.52 -6.93 -0.12
CA TYR A 59 -14.09 -8.29 -0.46
C TYR A 59 -13.16 -8.26 -1.67
N PHE A 60 -12.29 -9.27 -1.75
CA PHE A 60 -11.40 -9.50 -2.87
C PHE A 60 -11.67 -10.90 -3.46
N GLY A 61 -11.89 -10.97 -4.76
CA GLY A 61 -12.13 -12.21 -5.50
C GLY A 61 -10.87 -12.67 -6.23
N ASP A 62 -10.28 -13.75 -5.75
CA ASP A 62 -9.12 -14.43 -6.33
C ASP A 62 -9.62 -15.53 -7.28
N ASN A 63 -9.63 -15.21 -8.58
CA ASN A 63 -10.02 -16.09 -9.68
C ASN A 63 -8.81 -16.65 -10.44
N SER A 64 -7.59 -16.50 -9.88
CA SER A 64 -6.33 -16.97 -10.49
C SER A 64 -6.26 -18.49 -10.69
N ILE A 65 -7.13 -19.25 -10.03
CA ILE A 65 -7.39 -20.66 -10.30
C ILE A 65 -8.87 -20.75 -10.68
N PRO A 66 -9.20 -20.78 -11.99
CA PRO A 66 -10.59 -20.77 -12.45
C PRO A 66 -11.45 -21.90 -11.88
N GLU A 67 -10.85 -23.06 -11.58
CA GLU A 67 -11.53 -24.22 -11.01
C GLU A 67 -11.80 -24.09 -9.50
N ASN A 68 -11.22 -23.08 -8.84
CA ASN A 68 -11.35 -22.86 -7.40
C ASN A 68 -11.31 -21.36 -7.04
N PRO A 69 -12.30 -20.56 -7.49
CA PRO A 69 -12.37 -19.15 -7.17
C PRO A 69 -12.56 -18.94 -5.67
N ARG A 70 -11.86 -17.97 -5.09
CA ARG A 70 -11.92 -17.68 -3.65
C ARG A 70 -12.29 -16.22 -3.42
N VAL A 71 -13.26 -15.99 -2.56
CA VAL A 71 -13.61 -14.65 -2.08
C VAL A 71 -13.19 -14.52 -0.62
N ARG A 72 -12.44 -13.48 -0.30
CA ARG A 72 -11.97 -13.17 1.06
C ARG A 72 -12.34 -11.74 1.43
N HIS A 73 -12.36 -11.42 2.71
CA HIS A 73 -12.39 -10.00 3.10
C HIS A 73 -11.11 -9.30 2.61
N LEU A 74 -11.21 -8.02 2.23
CA LEU A 74 -10.06 -7.27 1.74
C LEU A 74 -8.89 -7.29 2.74
N ARG A 75 -9.15 -7.13 4.03
CA ARG A 75 -8.14 -7.22 5.10
C ARG A 75 -7.39 -8.55 5.11
N GLU A 76 -8.07 -9.65 4.78
CA GLU A 76 -7.47 -10.99 4.76
C GLU A 76 -6.56 -11.15 3.55
N GLU A 77 -6.94 -10.59 2.41
CA GLU A 77 -6.10 -10.58 1.21
C GLU A 77 -4.88 -9.66 1.39
N ILE A 78 -5.05 -8.46 1.95
CA ILE A 78 -3.94 -7.57 2.35
C ILE A 78 -2.97 -8.32 3.27
N ALA A 79 -3.48 -8.99 4.32
CA ALA A 79 -2.64 -9.73 5.26
C ALA A 79 -1.94 -10.95 4.63
N LYS A 80 -2.56 -11.58 3.61
CA LYS A 80 -1.95 -12.65 2.82
C LYS A 80 -0.80 -12.10 1.98
N VAL A 81 -1.04 -11.07 1.18
CA VAL A 81 -0.04 -10.44 0.31
C VAL A 81 1.12 -9.86 1.12
N TYR A 82 0.81 -9.21 2.24
CA TYR A 82 1.79 -8.71 3.19
C TYR A 82 2.80 -9.80 3.58
N ARG A 83 2.31 -10.97 4.02
CA ARG A 83 3.17 -12.09 4.44
C ARG A 83 3.84 -12.79 3.29
N SER A 84 3.11 -13.04 2.19
CA SER A 84 3.62 -13.84 1.09
C SER A 84 4.62 -13.10 0.21
N ARG A 85 4.57 -11.76 0.21
CA ARG A 85 5.31 -10.95 -0.77
C ARG A 85 5.94 -9.69 -0.15
N VAL A 86 5.18 -8.80 0.49
CA VAL A 86 5.71 -7.50 1.02
C VAL A 86 6.92 -7.72 1.93
N ILE A 87 6.74 -8.41 3.06
CA ILE A 87 7.82 -8.63 4.03
C ILE A 87 8.54 -9.97 3.84
N ASN A 88 8.31 -10.65 2.71
CA ASN A 88 8.91 -11.95 2.46
C ASN A 88 10.39 -11.78 2.07
N PRO A 89 11.35 -12.34 2.83
CA PRO A 89 12.78 -12.21 2.51
C PRO A 89 13.12 -12.68 1.09
N LYS A 90 12.44 -13.72 0.58
CA LYS A 90 12.69 -14.21 -0.78
C LYS A 90 12.30 -13.20 -1.86
N TRP A 91 11.21 -12.45 -1.62
CA TRP A 91 10.79 -11.41 -2.54
C TRP A 91 11.73 -10.21 -2.44
N ILE A 92 12.05 -9.75 -1.22
CA ILE A 92 12.99 -8.65 -0.98
C ILE A 92 14.34 -8.94 -1.65
N GLU A 93 14.95 -10.10 -1.39
CA GLU A 93 16.18 -10.53 -2.07
C GLU A 93 16.02 -10.68 -3.58
N GLY A 94 14.80 -11.03 -4.02
CA GLY A 94 14.33 -10.99 -5.40
C GLY A 94 14.53 -9.63 -6.04
N VAL A 95 13.80 -8.63 -5.53
CA VAL A 95 13.75 -7.28 -6.11
C VAL A 95 15.09 -6.59 -6.00
N MET A 96 15.87 -6.85 -4.95
CA MET A 96 17.19 -6.25 -4.74
C MET A 96 18.19 -6.56 -5.86
N ARG A 97 17.97 -7.63 -6.64
CA ARG A 97 18.80 -7.93 -7.83
C ARG A 97 18.56 -6.99 -9.01
N HIS A 98 17.52 -6.14 -8.95
CA HIS A 98 17.08 -5.27 -10.03
C HIS A 98 17.41 -3.78 -9.79
N GLY A 99 18.34 -3.48 -8.88
CA GLY A 99 18.90 -2.13 -8.71
C GLY A 99 17.85 -1.05 -8.44
N TYR A 100 17.89 0.04 -9.22
CA TYR A 100 16.97 1.17 -9.07
C TYR A 100 15.49 0.75 -9.13
N LYS A 101 15.13 -0.10 -10.10
CA LYS A 101 13.73 -0.55 -10.27
C LYS A 101 13.31 -1.46 -9.11
N GLY A 102 14.22 -2.27 -8.58
CA GLY A 102 13.97 -3.05 -7.37
C GLY A 102 13.59 -2.19 -6.18
N ALA A 103 14.38 -1.14 -5.89
CA ALA A 103 14.07 -0.18 -4.83
C ALA A 103 12.79 0.61 -5.11
N PHE A 104 12.49 0.92 -6.37
CA PHE A 104 11.23 1.55 -6.76
C PHE A 104 10.01 0.67 -6.44
N GLU A 105 10.03 -0.63 -6.75
CA GLU A 105 8.89 -1.51 -6.43
C GLU A 105 8.64 -1.63 -4.93
N MET A 106 9.70 -1.56 -4.12
CA MET A 106 9.57 -1.52 -2.66
C MET A 106 8.83 -0.27 -2.21
N ALA A 107 9.21 0.91 -2.72
CA ALA A 107 8.53 2.16 -2.40
C ALA A 107 7.08 2.19 -2.89
N ALA A 108 6.83 1.74 -4.13
CA ALA A 108 5.49 1.65 -4.69
C ALA A 108 4.58 0.75 -3.83
N THR A 109 5.09 -0.39 -3.35
CA THR A 109 4.36 -1.25 -2.40
C THR A 109 3.94 -0.48 -1.14
N VAL A 110 4.83 0.33 -0.55
CA VAL A 110 4.51 1.12 0.66
C VAL A 110 3.42 2.15 0.37
N ASP A 111 3.51 2.84 -0.78
CA ASP A 111 2.49 3.79 -1.24
C ASP A 111 1.13 3.12 -1.44
N TYR A 112 1.10 1.94 -2.07
CA TYR A 112 -0.15 1.22 -2.32
C TYR A 112 -0.77 0.69 -1.02
N LEU A 113 0.06 0.20 -0.08
CA LEU A 113 -0.40 -0.22 1.24
C LEU A 113 -1.06 0.96 1.98
N PHE A 114 -0.38 2.11 2.00
CA PHE A 114 -0.91 3.34 2.59
C PHE A 114 -2.20 3.81 1.93
N ALA A 115 -2.26 3.81 0.59
CA ALA A 115 -3.42 4.27 -0.15
C ALA A 115 -4.64 3.37 0.05
N TYR A 116 -4.42 2.05 0.13
CA TYR A 116 -5.47 1.11 0.50
C TYR A 116 -6.00 1.37 1.90
N ASP A 117 -5.11 1.65 2.87
CA ASP A 117 -5.57 1.92 4.22
C ASP A 117 -6.35 3.24 4.34
N ALA A 118 -5.82 4.30 3.71
CA ALA A 118 -6.48 5.61 3.66
C ALA A 118 -7.89 5.53 3.04
N THR A 119 -8.08 4.62 2.08
CA THR A 119 -9.35 4.47 1.36
C THR A 119 -10.32 3.48 2.00
N ALA A 120 -9.82 2.37 2.54
CA ALA A 120 -10.63 1.23 2.96
C ALA A 120 -10.47 0.80 4.43
N ASN A 121 -9.54 1.39 5.19
CA ASN A 121 -9.22 1.05 6.58
C ASN A 121 -9.00 -0.46 6.75
N CYS A 122 -8.01 -1.00 6.04
CA CYS A 122 -7.79 -2.44 5.88
C CYS A 122 -6.37 -2.90 6.21
N VAL A 123 -5.51 -2.00 6.68
CA VAL A 123 -4.14 -2.29 7.12
C VAL A 123 -4.08 -2.20 8.63
N GLU A 124 -3.38 -3.14 9.24
CA GLU A 124 -3.21 -3.20 10.70
C GLU A 124 -1.85 -2.59 11.09
N ASP A 125 -1.74 -1.98 12.27
CA ASP A 125 -0.53 -1.29 12.75
C ASP A 125 0.76 -2.14 12.63
N TYR A 126 0.67 -3.44 12.90
CA TYR A 126 1.82 -4.34 12.81
C TYR A 126 2.37 -4.46 11.38
N MET A 127 1.53 -4.21 10.36
CA MET A 127 1.95 -4.25 8.97
C MET A 127 2.87 -3.09 8.64
N TYR A 128 2.54 -1.87 9.11
CA TYR A 128 3.41 -0.70 8.99
C TYR A 128 4.74 -0.91 9.72
N GLN A 129 4.69 -1.42 10.96
CA GLN A 129 5.91 -1.76 11.70
C GLN A 129 6.78 -2.76 10.93
N GLY A 130 6.20 -3.85 10.44
CA GLY A 130 7.00 -4.86 9.72
C GLY A 130 7.51 -4.37 8.36
N VAL A 131 6.87 -3.41 7.70
CA VAL A 131 7.44 -2.72 6.53
C VAL A 131 8.64 -1.87 6.93
N ALA A 132 8.52 -1.09 8.01
CA ALA A 132 9.61 -0.29 8.54
C ALA A 132 10.82 -1.18 8.89
N ASP A 133 10.57 -2.26 9.62
CA ASP A 133 11.58 -3.25 10.02
C ASP A 133 12.27 -3.88 8.79
N ALA A 134 11.47 -4.36 7.83
CA ALA A 134 12.01 -5.11 6.69
C ALA A 134 12.71 -4.23 5.65
N TYR A 135 12.28 -2.98 5.46
CA TYR A 135 12.79 -2.13 4.39
C TYR A 135 13.76 -1.05 4.87
N LEU A 136 13.51 -0.46 6.04
CA LEU A 136 14.21 0.73 6.50
C LEU A 136 15.15 0.45 7.69
N PHE A 137 14.85 -0.52 8.54
CA PHE A 137 15.69 -0.85 9.70
C PHE A 137 16.57 -2.07 9.47
N ASP A 138 16.25 -2.92 8.50
CA ASP A 138 17.21 -3.92 8.02
C ASP A 138 18.37 -3.22 7.29
N SER A 139 19.54 -3.24 7.92
CA SER A 139 20.75 -2.57 7.43
C SER A 139 21.16 -2.96 5.99
N LYS A 140 20.90 -4.20 5.56
CA LYS A 140 21.26 -4.68 4.21
C LYS A 140 20.28 -4.10 3.19
N VAL A 141 19.00 -4.11 3.50
CA VAL A 141 17.94 -3.59 2.62
C VAL A 141 18.01 -2.07 2.55
N GLN A 142 18.13 -1.39 3.69
CA GLN A 142 18.27 0.06 3.77
C GLN A 142 19.46 0.57 2.95
N LYS A 143 20.65 -0.05 3.13
CA LYS A 143 21.85 0.30 2.36
C LYS A 143 21.65 0.10 0.86
N PHE A 144 21.00 -0.99 0.46
CA PHE A 144 20.67 -1.22 -0.95
C PHE A 144 19.77 -0.10 -1.51
N ILE A 145 18.68 0.26 -0.81
CA ILE A 145 17.76 1.30 -1.27
C ILE A 145 18.52 2.64 -1.35
N GLN A 146 19.29 2.99 -0.31
CA GLN A 146 20.07 4.23 -0.28
C GLN A 146 21.05 4.34 -1.46
N GLU A 147 21.77 3.26 -1.76
CA GLU A 147 22.76 3.25 -2.85
C GLU A 147 22.08 3.32 -4.22
N LYS A 148 21.01 2.55 -4.43
CA LYS A 148 20.38 2.37 -5.74
C LYS A 148 19.32 3.42 -6.06
N ASN A 149 18.57 3.87 -5.07
CA ASN A 149 17.49 4.85 -5.22
C ASN A 149 17.25 5.60 -3.88
N PRO A 150 18.06 6.62 -3.55
CA PRO A 150 17.90 7.37 -2.29
C PRO A 150 16.57 8.15 -2.20
N TRP A 151 15.95 8.51 -3.34
CA TRP A 151 14.60 9.08 -3.37
C TRP A 151 13.57 8.09 -2.81
N ALA A 152 13.61 6.82 -3.26
CA ALA A 152 12.73 5.78 -2.72
C ALA A 152 12.92 5.58 -1.21
N LEU A 153 14.15 5.69 -0.69
CA LEU A 153 14.40 5.59 0.75
C LEU A 153 13.70 6.71 1.53
N ARG A 154 13.86 7.96 1.06
CA ARG A 154 13.20 9.13 1.65
C ARG A 154 11.69 8.98 1.59
N ASP A 155 11.16 8.68 0.41
CA ASP A 155 9.71 8.64 0.16
C ASP A 155 9.04 7.55 1.01
N MET A 156 9.67 6.38 1.20
CA MET A 156 9.17 5.34 2.11
C MET A 156 9.13 5.79 3.58
N ALA A 157 10.19 6.45 4.05
CA ALA A 157 10.24 6.95 5.43
C ALA A 157 9.19 8.04 5.67
N GLU A 158 9.05 8.98 4.73
CA GLU A 158 8.03 10.03 4.75
C GLU A 158 6.62 9.45 4.73
N ARG A 159 6.37 8.42 3.91
CA ARG A 159 5.06 7.77 3.81
C ARG A 159 4.66 7.10 5.13
N LEU A 160 5.59 6.45 5.80
CA LEU A 160 5.34 5.82 7.11
C LEU A 160 5.09 6.87 8.21
N LEU A 161 5.81 8.00 8.17
CA LEU A 161 5.53 9.15 9.04
C LEU A 161 4.15 9.74 8.76
N GLU A 162 3.76 9.83 7.48
CA GLU A 162 2.42 10.29 7.07
C GLU A 162 1.32 9.35 7.56
N ALA A 163 1.55 8.03 7.53
CA ALA A 163 0.61 7.04 8.07
C ALA A 163 0.32 7.32 9.54
N HIS A 164 1.35 7.61 10.35
CA HIS A 164 1.17 8.01 11.73
C HIS A 164 0.42 9.34 11.87
N GLN A 165 0.82 10.38 11.12
CA GLN A 165 0.18 11.71 11.16
C GLN A 165 -1.31 11.66 10.82
N ARG A 166 -1.73 10.71 9.96
CA ARG A 166 -3.12 10.49 9.57
C ARG A 166 -3.87 9.50 10.45
N ASN A 167 -3.27 9.04 11.55
CA ASN A 167 -3.82 8.03 12.46
C ASN A 167 -4.09 6.66 11.81
N LEU A 168 -3.40 6.34 10.72
CA LEU A 168 -3.41 5.03 10.08
C LEU A 168 -2.48 4.05 10.80
N TRP A 169 -1.37 4.57 11.35
CA TRP A 169 -0.43 3.81 12.18
C TRP A 169 -0.36 4.40 13.60
N GLN A 170 -1.06 3.78 14.55
CA GLN A 170 -1.26 4.36 15.89
C GLN A 170 -0.34 3.77 16.96
N SER A 171 0.00 2.48 16.87
CA SER A 171 0.85 1.80 17.85
C SER A 171 2.35 2.06 17.70
N VAL A 172 2.76 2.98 16.81
CA VAL A 172 4.17 3.29 16.56
C VAL A 172 4.83 3.90 17.78
N SER A 173 6.07 3.48 18.08
CA SER A 173 6.84 4.05 19.18
C SER A 173 7.45 5.40 18.80
N ALA A 174 7.68 6.28 19.78
CA ALA A 174 8.38 7.53 19.54
C ALA A 174 9.79 7.30 18.98
N GLU A 175 10.47 6.24 19.43
CA GLU A 175 11.81 5.87 18.96
C GLU A 175 11.80 5.49 17.48
N THR A 176 10.82 4.69 17.06
CA THR A 176 10.58 4.35 15.65
C THR A 176 10.31 5.60 14.79
N LEU A 177 9.52 6.55 15.29
CA LEU A 177 9.26 7.80 14.58
C LEU A 177 10.53 8.63 14.40
N GLU A 178 11.36 8.75 15.44
CA GLU A 178 12.63 9.48 15.35
C GLU A 178 13.62 8.81 14.41
N GLU A 179 13.68 7.47 14.39
CA GLU A 179 14.50 6.74 13.43
C GLU A 179 14.04 6.98 11.99
N LEU A 180 12.73 6.94 11.71
CA LEU A 180 12.19 7.27 10.39
C LEU A 180 12.53 8.70 9.97
N ARG A 181 12.44 9.68 10.88
CA ARG A 181 12.85 11.08 10.60
C ARG A 181 14.34 11.16 10.26
N ALA A 182 15.19 10.45 11.00
CA ALA A 182 16.62 10.42 10.75
C ALA A 182 16.94 9.81 9.37
N ILE A 183 16.26 8.73 8.99
CA ILE A 183 16.41 8.09 7.66
C ILE A 183 15.99 9.05 6.56
N ALA A 184 14.84 9.72 6.69
CA ALA A 184 14.36 10.69 5.71
C ALA A 184 15.37 11.84 5.51
N LEU A 185 15.87 12.42 6.61
CA LEU A 185 16.86 13.50 6.58
C LEU A 185 18.19 13.05 5.97
N GLN A 186 18.66 11.84 6.30
CA GLN A 186 19.88 11.29 5.72
C GLN A 186 19.72 11.07 4.21
N ALA A 187 18.58 10.53 3.79
CA ALA A 187 18.28 10.31 2.38
C ALA A 187 18.19 11.63 1.61
N GLU A 188 17.55 12.65 2.18
CA GLU A 188 17.48 14.01 1.64
C GLU A 188 18.87 14.61 1.43
N GLY A 189 19.75 14.53 2.43
CA GLY A 189 21.14 14.99 2.29
C GLY A 189 21.91 14.26 1.17
N VAL A 190 21.64 12.98 0.89
CA VAL A 190 22.23 12.26 -0.25
C VAL A 190 21.65 12.75 -1.58
N VAL A 191 20.34 12.99 -1.63
CA VAL A 191 19.65 13.48 -2.83
C VAL A 191 20.13 14.88 -3.22
N GLU A 192 20.20 15.80 -2.26
CA GLU A 192 20.64 17.18 -2.50
C GLU A 192 22.09 17.24 -3.01
N ASN A 193 22.98 16.42 -2.44
CA ASN A 193 24.38 16.35 -2.87
C ASN A 193 24.58 15.69 -4.25
N ARG A 194 23.60 14.91 -4.74
CA ARG A 194 23.59 14.36 -6.11
C ARG A 194 22.91 15.30 -7.12
N GLY A 195 22.27 16.36 -6.65
CA GLY A 195 21.48 17.30 -7.44
C GLY A 195 22.27 18.41 -8.16
N PHE A 196 23.61 18.33 -8.22
CA PHE A 196 24.48 19.31 -8.90
C PHE A 196 25.50 18.62 -9.82
#